data_AF-A0A933HL22-F1
#
_entry.id   AF-A0A933HL22-F1
#
_cell.length_a   1.000
_cell.length_b   1.000
_cell.length_c   1.000
_cell.angle_alpha   90.00
_cell.angle_beta   90.00
_cell.angle_gamma   90.00
#
_symmetry.space_group_name_H-M   'P 1'
#
loop_
_entity.id
_entity.type
_entity.pdbx_description
1 polymer ?
#
loop_
_entity_poly.entity_id
_entity_poly.type
_entity_poly.pdbx_seq_one_letter_code
_entity_poly.pdbx_strand_id
1 'polypeptide(L)'
;MDLVHTTSPFDYFLQLSRAELEWELVAPELESREPFDFLINPRRLRGSDFLMRWAQGRWSEEIVMHALNDTIEFRVLPYGPSTVAPTDPVELEHFFERMDQIAAEGKRPDLLLYDAKGFLQVQFELEQRLGKLEKAAETESAKFSDLIAQARLALEIENSLWVTEKMPGFGKPFTRYARGKNKGRLKPAGIIPTIIVKAEDVPRLQIWEQQYHVPIYVVHLFYDRGYFVRFDRILEWLNSGELSMETQRFTNPDGTAATPKQIVKVPYILCQEFGLVQNPTLAPRTFVDKNGKVMTHVTFEGGTIMLSPQVFEEWSS
;
A
#
# COMPACT_ATOMS: atom_id res chain seq x y z
N MET A 1 -29.98 -56.87 -26.13
CA MET A 1 -30.89 -56.64 -25.00
C MET A 1 -30.36 -55.39 -24.33
N ASP A 2 -31.01 -54.29 -24.63
CA ASP A 2 -30.45 -52.94 -24.53
C ASP A 2 -30.33 -52.47 -23.09
N LEU A 3 -29.13 -51.98 -22.74
CA LEU A 3 -28.86 -51.29 -21.49
C LEU A 3 -29.42 -49.87 -21.60
N VAL A 4 -30.56 -49.64 -20.96
CA VAL A 4 -31.13 -48.30 -20.78
C VAL A 4 -30.22 -47.52 -19.85
N HIS A 5 -29.37 -46.65 -20.41
CA HIS A 5 -28.66 -45.63 -19.66
C HIS A 5 -29.67 -44.58 -19.18
N THR A 6 -30.03 -44.64 -17.91
CA THR A 6 -30.72 -43.53 -17.24
C THR A 6 -29.69 -42.44 -16.96
N THR A 7 -29.61 -41.44 -17.83
CA THR A 7 -28.93 -40.16 -17.58
C THR A 7 -29.51 -39.50 -16.33
N SER A 8 -28.66 -39.02 -15.43
CA SER A 8 -29.14 -38.37 -14.21
C SER A 8 -29.79 -37.02 -14.56
N PRO A 9 -30.71 -36.50 -13.73
CA PRO A 9 -31.30 -35.17 -13.95
C PRO A 9 -30.26 -34.05 -14.06
N PHE A 10 -29.11 -34.23 -13.40
CA PHE A 10 -27.97 -33.32 -13.50
C PHE A 10 -27.36 -33.30 -14.92
N ASP A 11 -27.25 -34.46 -15.56
CA ASP A 11 -26.70 -34.57 -16.92
C ASP A 11 -27.63 -33.95 -17.97
N TYR A 12 -28.94 -33.87 -17.69
CA TYR A 12 -29.92 -33.19 -18.53
C TYR A 12 -29.81 -31.66 -18.44
N PHE A 13 -29.49 -31.13 -17.26
CA PHE A 13 -29.29 -29.68 -17.04
C PHE A 13 -27.99 -29.14 -17.63
N LEU A 14 -27.03 -30.01 -17.96
CA LEU A 14 -25.76 -29.63 -18.59
C LEU A 14 -25.76 -29.78 -20.11
N GLN A 15 -26.87 -30.23 -20.71
CA GLN A 15 -26.98 -30.33 -22.17
C GLN A 15 -27.34 -28.96 -22.74
N LEU A 16 -26.43 -28.41 -23.56
CA LEU A 16 -26.69 -27.25 -24.39
C LEU A 16 -27.33 -27.68 -25.70
N SER A 17 -28.27 -26.89 -26.19
CA SER A 17 -28.87 -27.10 -27.50
C SER A 17 -27.84 -26.84 -28.60
N ARG A 18 -28.04 -27.47 -29.77
CA ARG A 18 -27.15 -27.27 -30.93
C ARG A 18 -27.10 -25.80 -31.37
N ALA A 19 -28.20 -25.06 -31.18
CA ALA A 19 -28.30 -23.63 -31.46
C ALA A 19 -27.46 -22.77 -30.48
N GLU A 20 -27.31 -23.18 -29.22
CA GLU A 20 -26.44 -22.50 -28.25
C GLU A 20 -24.95 -22.76 -28.56
N LEU A 21 -24.61 -23.97 -29.02
CA LEU A 21 -23.25 -24.29 -29.49
C LEU A 21 -22.87 -23.56 -30.78
N GLU A 22 -23.84 -23.29 -31.68
CA GLU A 22 -23.61 -22.52 -32.91
C GLU A 22 -23.27 -21.05 -32.61
N TRP A 23 -23.76 -20.48 -31.49
CA TRP A 23 -23.42 -19.12 -31.05
C TRP A 23 -21.98 -18.98 -30.52
N GLU A 24 -21.41 -20.04 -29.94
CA GLU A 24 -20.00 -20.05 -29.50
C GLU A 24 -19.00 -20.26 -30.65
N LEU A 25 -19.41 -20.93 -31.73
CA LEU A 25 -18.52 -21.34 -32.82
C LEU A 25 -18.61 -20.46 -34.08
N VAL A 26 -19.69 -19.69 -34.24
CA VAL A 26 -19.80 -18.70 -35.31
C VAL A 26 -19.59 -17.32 -34.68
N ALA A 27 -18.34 -16.89 -34.62
CA ALA A 27 -18.05 -15.47 -34.46
C ALA A 27 -18.80 -14.74 -35.59
N PRO A 28 -19.78 -13.86 -35.31
CA PRO A 28 -20.35 -13.04 -36.36
C PRO A 28 -19.19 -12.26 -36.97
N GLU A 29 -19.10 -12.29 -38.30
CA GLU A 29 -18.15 -11.47 -39.05
C GLU A 29 -18.22 -10.07 -38.46
N LEU A 30 -17.13 -9.66 -37.79
CA LEU A 30 -17.01 -8.31 -37.27
C LEU A 30 -17.03 -7.43 -38.51
N GLU A 31 -18.20 -6.87 -38.84
CA GLU A 31 -18.27 -5.60 -39.53
C GLU A 31 -17.24 -4.71 -38.86
N SER A 32 -16.31 -4.19 -39.66
CA SER A 32 -15.16 -3.40 -39.23
C SER A 32 -15.63 -2.20 -38.41
N ARG A 33 -15.85 -2.45 -37.12
CA ARG A 33 -16.03 -1.43 -36.11
C ARG A 33 -14.65 -0.80 -35.98
N GLU A 34 -14.62 0.52 -36.12
CA GLU A 34 -13.54 1.40 -35.67
C GLU A 34 -12.82 0.76 -34.47
N PRO A 35 -11.48 0.66 -34.48
CA PRO A 35 -10.76 0.00 -33.41
C PRO A 35 -11.23 0.66 -32.11
N PHE A 36 -11.94 -0.11 -31.30
CA PHE A 36 -12.21 0.35 -29.96
C PHE A 36 -10.86 0.40 -29.26
N ASP A 37 -10.31 1.60 -29.15
CA ASP A 37 -9.24 1.92 -28.21
C ASP A 37 -9.83 1.88 -26.80
N PHE A 38 -10.25 0.69 -26.34
CA PHE A 38 -10.28 0.45 -24.90
C PHE A 38 -8.93 -0.13 -24.52
N LEU A 39 -8.06 0.71 -23.97
CA LEU A 39 -6.97 0.23 -23.16
C LEU A 39 -7.59 -0.55 -21.99
N ILE A 40 -7.39 -1.86 -21.94
CA ILE A 40 -7.74 -2.61 -20.72
C ILE A 40 -6.74 -2.17 -19.67
N ASN A 41 -7.16 -1.28 -18.77
CA ASN A 41 -6.32 -0.88 -17.64
C ASN A 41 -5.98 -2.13 -16.81
N PRO A 42 -4.70 -2.55 -16.74
CA PRO A 42 -4.31 -3.77 -16.04
C PRO A 42 -4.62 -3.72 -14.53
N ARG A 43 -4.90 -2.55 -13.96
CA ARG A 43 -5.40 -2.40 -12.58
C ARG A 43 -6.82 -2.94 -12.42
N ARG A 44 -7.66 -2.83 -13.45
CA ARG A 44 -8.99 -3.46 -13.51
C ARG A 44 -8.89 -4.98 -13.61
N LEU A 45 -7.79 -5.51 -14.17
CA LEU A 45 -7.51 -6.95 -14.22
C LEU A 45 -7.03 -7.54 -12.89
N ARG A 46 -6.45 -6.72 -12.00
CA ARG A 46 -5.99 -7.18 -10.67
C ARG A 46 -7.12 -7.43 -9.66
N GLY A 47 -8.37 -7.16 -10.05
CA GLY A 47 -9.55 -7.50 -9.28
C GLY A 47 -9.70 -6.74 -7.96
N SER A 48 -10.53 -7.29 -7.07
CA SER A 48 -10.89 -6.69 -5.79
C SER A 48 -9.71 -6.56 -4.82
N ASP A 49 -8.71 -7.42 -4.95
CA ASP A 49 -7.52 -7.45 -4.10
C ASP A 49 -6.65 -6.19 -4.28
N PHE A 50 -6.55 -5.65 -5.51
CA PHE A 50 -5.88 -4.37 -5.73
C PHE A 50 -6.60 -3.21 -5.03
N LEU A 51 -7.92 -3.12 -5.22
CA LEU A 51 -8.73 -2.05 -4.63
C LEU A 51 -8.74 -2.12 -3.10
N MET A 52 -8.79 -3.34 -2.57
CA MET A 52 -8.65 -3.59 -1.14
C MET A 52 -7.31 -3.05 -0.61
N ARG A 53 -6.18 -3.45 -1.20
CA ARG A 53 -4.86 -2.98 -0.76
C ARG A 53 -4.68 -1.47 -0.92
N TRP A 54 -5.18 -0.91 -2.03
CA TRP A 54 -5.13 0.52 -2.27
C TRP A 54 -5.94 1.30 -1.23
N ALA A 55 -7.17 0.87 -0.94
CA ALA A 55 -8.02 1.49 0.08
C ALA A 55 -7.42 1.35 1.49
N GLN A 56 -6.77 0.23 1.79
CA GLN A 56 -6.07 0.03 3.07
C GLN A 56 -4.85 0.94 3.23
N GLY A 57 -4.07 1.13 2.17
CA GLY A 57 -2.97 2.10 2.14
C GLY A 57 -3.47 3.53 2.37
N ARG A 58 -4.50 3.94 1.61
CA ARG A 58 -5.15 5.25 1.76
C ARG A 58 -5.67 5.52 3.17
N TRP A 59 -6.38 4.55 3.74
CA TRP A 59 -6.86 4.65 5.11
C TRP A 59 -5.71 4.87 6.10
N SER A 60 -4.60 4.13 5.93
CA SER A 60 -3.43 4.23 6.82
C SER A 60 -2.79 5.61 6.75
N GLU A 61 -2.61 6.14 5.54
CA GLU A 61 -2.10 7.50 5.34
C GLU A 61 -3.04 8.54 5.96
N GLU A 62 -4.36 8.39 5.78
CA GLU A 62 -5.36 9.32 6.31
C GLU A 62 -5.32 9.40 7.84
N ILE A 63 -5.32 8.26 8.55
CA ILE A 63 -5.29 8.27 10.01
C ILE A 63 -3.94 8.73 10.57
N VAL A 64 -2.84 8.50 9.85
CA VAL A 64 -1.51 9.06 10.20
C VAL A 64 -1.50 10.57 10.03
N MET A 65 -2.01 11.08 8.91
CA MET A 65 -2.13 12.51 8.66
C MET A 65 -2.97 13.20 9.72
N HIS A 66 -4.15 12.66 10.04
CA HIS A 66 -5.01 13.21 11.09
C HIS A 66 -4.29 13.24 12.44
N ALA A 67 -3.71 12.12 12.87
CA ALA A 67 -3.05 12.03 14.16
C ALA A 67 -1.88 13.02 14.30
N LEU A 68 -1.09 13.23 13.24
CA LEU A 68 0.02 14.18 13.25
C LEU A 68 -0.45 15.63 13.16
N ASN A 69 -1.44 15.93 12.32
CA ASN A 69 -2.00 17.28 12.17
C ASN A 69 -2.76 17.76 13.41
N ASP A 70 -3.33 16.85 14.20
CA ASP A 70 -3.99 17.14 15.47
C ASP A 70 -3.01 17.57 16.57
N THR A 71 -1.70 17.35 16.37
CA THR A 71 -0.66 17.86 17.27
C THR A 71 -0.41 19.36 17.07
N ILE A 72 0.23 19.98 18.05
CA ILE A 72 0.72 21.37 17.92
C ILE A 72 2.07 21.47 17.21
N GLU A 73 2.79 20.35 17.08
CA GLU A 73 4.19 20.32 16.65
C GLU A 73 4.31 20.08 15.14
N PHE A 74 3.42 19.28 14.56
CA PHE A 74 3.62 18.76 13.22
C PHE A 74 2.50 19.14 12.25
N ARG A 75 2.87 19.26 10.97
CA ARG A 75 1.93 19.35 9.85
C ARG A 75 2.37 18.42 8.73
N VAL A 76 1.41 17.79 8.07
CA VAL A 76 1.65 16.78 7.04
C VAL A 76 1.14 17.24 5.69
N LEU A 77 1.96 17.02 4.66
CA LEU A 77 1.62 17.22 3.26
C LEU A 77 1.56 15.86 2.54
N PRO A 78 0.44 15.50 1.88
CA PRO A 78 0.41 14.38 0.94
C PRO A 78 1.38 14.59 -0.21
N TYR A 79 2.20 13.59 -0.52
CA TYR A 79 3.25 13.70 -1.53
C TYR A 79 3.33 12.51 -2.49
N GLY A 80 3.08 11.30 -1.99
CA GLY A 80 3.01 10.08 -2.79
C GLY A 80 1.68 9.91 -3.51
N PRO A 81 1.58 8.86 -4.35
CA PRO A 81 0.53 8.71 -5.36
C PRO A 81 -0.84 8.30 -4.78
N SER A 82 -0.87 7.94 -3.50
CA SER A 82 -2.07 7.54 -2.80
C SER A 82 -2.92 8.78 -2.45
N THR A 83 -3.61 9.38 -3.42
CA THR A 83 -4.59 10.45 -3.17
C THR A 83 -6.03 9.93 -3.28
N VAL A 84 -7.03 10.78 -3.05
CA VAL A 84 -8.44 10.42 -3.23
C VAL A 84 -8.69 10.15 -4.71
N ALA A 85 -8.77 8.88 -5.09
CA ALA A 85 -9.13 8.53 -6.45
C ALA A 85 -10.58 8.92 -6.72
N PRO A 86 -10.88 9.48 -7.90
CA PRO A 86 -12.25 9.76 -8.30
C PRO A 86 -13.12 8.51 -8.29
N THR A 87 -14.39 8.67 -7.95
CA THR A 87 -15.38 7.58 -8.01
C THR A 87 -15.88 7.33 -9.42
N ASP A 88 -15.79 8.34 -10.30
CA ASP A 88 -16.13 8.19 -11.70
C ASP A 88 -15.07 7.37 -12.45
N PRO A 89 -15.46 6.34 -13.24
CA PRO A 89 -14.52 5.47 -13.92
C PRO A 89 -13.59 6.15 -14.94
N VAL A 90 -14.02 7.26 -15.56
CA VAL A 90 -13.23 8.01 -16.55
C VAL A 90 -12.25 8.93 -15.82
N GLU A 91 -12.72 9.64 -14.80
CA GLU A 91 -11.84 10.46 -13.96
C GLU A 91 -10.77 9.62 -13.25
N LEU A 92 -11.13 8.40 -12.81
CA LEU A 92 -10.21 7.43 -12.24
C LEU A 92 -9.08 7.04 -13.21
N GLU A 93 -9.38 6.94 -14.50
CA GLU A 93 -8.41 6.60 -15.52
C GLU A 93 -7.41 7.74 -15.73
N HIS A 94 -7.90 8.96 -15.91
CA HIS A 94 -7.06 10.16 -15.97
C HIS A 94 -6.26 10.41 -14.69
N PHE A 95 -6.82 10.05 -13.53
CA PHE A 95 -6.09 10.04 -12.28
C PHE A 95 -4.88 9.10 -12.34
N PHE A 96 -5.07 7.86 -12.79
CA PHE A 96 -3.99 6.90 -12.91
C PHE A 96 -2.95 7.26 -13.98
N GLU A 97 -3.36 7.87 -15.10
CA GLU A 97 -2.43 8.40 -16.12
C GLU A 97 -1.49 9.45 -15.51
N ARG A 98 -2.04 10.38 -14.72
CA ARG A 98 -1.24 11.39 -14.00
C ARG A 98 -0.28 10.74 -13.00
N MET A 99 -0.75 9.73 -12.26
CA MET A 99 0.11 8.99 -11.34
C MET A 99 1.25 8.25 -12.05
N ASP A 100 1.02 7.73 -13.27
CA ASP A 100 2.04 7.05 -14.04
C ASP A 100 3.10 8.02 -14.58
N GLN A 101 2.69 9.23 -14.98
CA GLN A 101 3.61 10.31 -15.33
C GLN A 101 4.49 10.70 -14.15
N ILE A 102 3.91 10.83 -12.96
CA ILE A 102 4.65 11.12 -11.73
C ILE A 102 5.59 9.97 -11.38
N ALA A 103 5.14 8.72 -11.48
CA ALA A 103 5.96 7.55 -11.19
C ALA A 103 7.20 7.45 -12.11
N ALA A 104 7.17 8.09 -13.29
CA ALA A 104 8.32 8.15 -14.19
C ALA A 104 9.48 8.99 -13.65
N GLU A 105 9.24 9.92 -12.71
CA GLU A 105 10.31 10.72 -12.09
C GLU A 105 11.10 9.92 -11.04
N GLY A 106 10.53 8.83 -10.51
CA GLY A 106 11.09 8.03 -9.43
C GLY A 106 10.06 7.66 -8.36
N LYS A 107 10.51 6.93 -7.32
CA LYS A 107 9.65 6.66 -6.15
C LYS A 107 9.62 7.88 -5.25
N ARG A 108 8.43 8.18 -4.72
CA ARG A 108 8.18 9.16 -3.67
C ARG A 108 7.74 8.45 -2.39
N PRO A 109 8.17 8.91 -1.21
CA PRO A 109 7.47 8.61 0.03
C PRO A 109 6.03 9.13 -0.02
N ASP A 110 5.16 8.60 0.83
CA ASP A 110 3.74 8.91 0.82
C ASP A 110 3.44 10.30 1.38
N LEU A 111 4.13 10.69 2.46
CA LEU A 111 3.86 11.94 3.18
C LEU A 111 5.16 12.72 3.46
N LEU A 112 5.05 14.04 3.55
CA LEU A 112 6.10 14.93 4.04
C LEU A 112 5.66 15.57 5.34
N LEU A 113 6.49 15.47 6.38
CA LEU A 113 6.26 16.05 7.69
C LEU A 113 7.04 17.36 7.83
N TYR A 114 6.38 18.38 8.36
CA TYR A 114 6.98 19.68 8.65
C TYR A 114 6.72 20.07 10.11
N ASP A 115 7.60 20.90 10.67
CA ASP A 115 7.28 21.62 11.89
C ASP A 115 6.12 22.58 11.62
N ALA A 116 5.15 22.65 12.53
CA ALA A 116 3.91 23.40 12.34
C ALA A 116 4.16 24.90 12.06
N LYS A 117 5.23 25.47 12.65
CA LYS A 117 5.63 26.86 12.40
C LYS A 117 6.17 27.08 10.99
N GLY A 118 7.03 26.17 10.52
CA GLY A 118 7.61 26.24 9.17
C GLY A 118 6.58 25.96 8.08
N PHE A 119 5.60 25.11 8.38
CA PHE A 119 4.56 24.71 7.43
C PHE A 119 3.70 25.87 6.94
N LEU A 120 3.50 26.94 7.71
CA LEU A 120 2.69 28.09 7.26
C LEU A 120 3.27 28.73 5.99
N GLN A 121 4.60 28.87 5.90
CA GLN A 121 5.25 29.41 4.72
C GLN A 121 5.18 28.43 3.56
N VAL A 122 5.46 27.14 3.82
CA VAL A 122 5.36 26.07 2.82
C VAL A 122 3.95 26.01 2.24
N GLN A 123 2.93 26.10 3.08
CA GLN A 123 1.53 26.10 2.67
C GLN A 123 1.24 27.26 1.74
N PHE A 124 1.61 28.48 2.15
CA PHE A 124 1.40 29.67 1.35
C PHE A 124 2.06 29.55 -0.03
N GLU A 125 3.32 29.13 -0.09
CA GLU A 125 4.06 28.95 -1.34
C GLU A 125 3.44 27.86 -2.23
N LEU A 126 3.01 26.73 -1.67
CA LEU A 126 2.34 25.67 -2.42
C LEU A 126 1.00 26.13 -2.98
N GLU A 127 0.20 26.85 -2.20
CA GLU A 127 -1.08 27.40 -2.67
C GLU A 127 -0.87 28.43 -3.77
N GLN A 128 0.17 29.27 -3.69
CA GLN A 128 0.51 30.20 -4.79
C GLN A 128 0.94 29.49 -6.06
N ARG A 129 1.74 28.42 -5.96
CA ARG A 129 2.29 27.70 -7.12
C ARG A 129 1.29 26.72 -7.75
N LEU A 130 0.50 26.03 -6.93
CA LEU A 130 -0.34 24.90 -7.33
C LEU A 130 -1.85 25.22 -7.24
N GLY A 131 -2.21 26.27 -6.50
CA GLY A 131 -3.59 26.67 -6.22
C GLY A 131 -4.21 25.97 -5.00
N LYS A 132 -3.77 24.74 -4.69
CA LYS A 132 -4.25 23.93 -3.56
C LYS A 132 -3.16 22.97 -3.08
N LEU A 133 -3.17 22.64 -1.79
CA LEU A 133 -2.20 21.73 -1.18
C LEU A 133 -2.26 20.30 -1.72
N GLU A 134 -3.48 19.78 -1.94
CA GLU A 134 -3.70 18.39 -2.34
C GLU A 134 -3.09 18.08 -3.72
N LYS A 135 -2.86 19.11 -4.53
CA LYS A 135 -2.19 18.97 -5.83
C LYS A 135 -0.71 18.65 -5.73
N ALA A 136 -0.07 18.78 -4.56
CA ALA A 136 1.35 18.43 -4.39
C ALA A 136 1.62 16.97 -4.77
N ALA A 137 0.77 16.05 -4.33
CA ALA A 137 0.84 14.64 -4.68
C ALA A 137 0.59 14.35 -6.17
N GLU A 138 -0.09 15.26 -6.88
CA GLU A 138 -0.40 15.15 -8.32
C GLU A 138 0.50 16.02 -9.21
N THR A 139 1.56 16.61 -8.64
CA THR A 139 2.46 17.52 -9.34
C THR A 139 3.89 16.97 -9.31
N GLU A 140 4.63 17.12 -10.42
CA GLU A 140 6.06 16.83 -10.52
C GLU A 140 6.87 17.52 -9.43
N SER A 141 7.78 16.78 -8.80
CA SER A 141 8.53 17.28 -7.63
C SER A 141 9.44 18.46 -7.97
N ALA A 142 9.87 18.57 -9.23
CA ALA A 142 10.71 19.67 -9.70
C ALA A 142 10.05 21.06 -9.54
N LYS A 143 8.72 21.15 -9.49
CA LYS A 143 8.00 22.44 -9.38
C LYS A 143 8.02 23.03 -7.97
N PHE A 144 8.36 22.24 -6.96
CA PHE A 144 8.37 22.64 -5.55
C PHE A 144 9.45 21.91 -4.75
N SER A 145 10.57 21.55 -5.39
CA SER A 145 11.67 20.80 -4.79
C SER A 145 12.32 21.53 -3.61
N ASP A 146 12.34 22.87 -3.66
CA ASP A 146 12.75 23.75 -2.57
C ASP A 146 11.85 23.64 -1.34
N LEU A 147 10.57 23.32 -1.52
CA LEU A 147 9.63 23.11 -0.43
C LEU A 147 9.73 21.68 0.11
N ILE A 148 9.95 20.69 -0.77
CA ILE A 148 10.23 19.29 -0.35
C ILE A 148 11.46 19.24 0.55
N ALA A 149 12.54 19.94 0.18
CA ALA A 149 13.78 19.98 0.97
C ALA A 149 13.64 20.68 2.33
N GLN A 150 12.53 21.39 2.59
CA GLN A 150 12.21 21.97 3.89
C GLN A 150 11.47 20.98 4.81
N ALA A 151 11.05 19.82 4.28
CA ALA A 151 10.43 18.79 5.10
C ALA A 151 11.43 18.31 6.14
N ARG A 152 10.92 18.12 7.36
CA ARG A 152 11.70 17.59 8.47
C ARG A 152 12.07 16.13 8.24
N LEU A 153 11.09 15.38 7.73
CA LEU A 153 11.23 13.99 7.35
C LEU A 153 10.15 13.62 6.34
N ALA A 154 10.31 12.48 5.70
CA ALA A 154 9.32 11.87 4.84
C ALA A 154 8.84 10.53 5.42
N LEU A 155 7.59 10.17 5.17
CA LEU A 155 6.99 8.93 5.67
C LEU A 155 6.60 8.04 4.49
N GLU A 156 7.08 6.80 4.52
CA GLU A 156 6.52 5.68 3.73
C GLU A 156 5.55 4.92 4.62
N ILE A 157 4.29 4.85 4.23
CA ILE A 157 3.21 4.25 5.02
C ILE A 157 2.89 2.85 4.48
N GLU A 158 3.06 1.85 5.32
CA GLU A 158 2.72 0.46 5.02
C GLU A 158 1.57 -0.01 5.94
N ASN A 159 0.80 -0.98 5.46
CA ASN A 159 -0.39 -1.49 6.17
C ASN A 159 -0.37 -3.02 6.29
N SER A 160 -0.94 -3.50 7.40
CA SER A 160 -1.13 -4.92 7.67
C SER A 160 -2.47 -5.20 8.36
N LEU A 161 -3.15 -6.26 7.90
CA LEU A 161 -4.42 -6.75 8.44
C LEU A 161 -4.31 -7.54 9.74
N TRP A 162 -3.15 -7.51 10.39
CA TRP A 162 -2.93 -8.27 11.61
C TRP A 162 -3.28 -7.47 12.86
N VAL A 163 -3.78 -8.17 13.88
CA VAL A 163 -3.89 -7.65 15.25
C VAL A 163 -2.62 -8.04 15.99
N THR A 164 -1.79 -7.06 16.35
CA THR A 164 -0.46 -7.28 16.92
C THR A 164 -0.52 -8.04 18.24
N GLU A 165 -1.45 -7.67 19.12
CA GLU A 165 -1.60 -8.28 20.44
C GLU A 165 -2.01 -9.75 20.39
N LYS A 166 -2.60 -10.18 19.27
CA LYS A 166 -3.00 -11.58 19.05
C LYS A 166 -1.88 -12.42 18.43
N MET A 167 -0.76 -11.82 18.03
CA MET A 167 0.34 -12.58 17.44
C MET A 167 1.06 -13.42 18.51
N PRO A 168 1.30 -14.73 18.26
CA PRO A 168 1.86 -15.63 19.26
C PRO A 168 3.17 -15.22 19.92
N GLY A 169 4.02 -14.44 19.22
CA GLY A 169 5.29 -13.95 19.73
C GLY A 169 5.25 -12.54 20.33
N PHE A 170 4.13 -11.83 20.23
CA PHE A 170 4.02 -10.45 20.70
C PHE A 170 4.22 -10.35 22.21
N GLY A 171 5.00 -9.35 22.65
CA GLY A 171 5.31 -9.12 24.06
C GLY A 171 6.20 -10.18 24.73
N LYS A 172 6.60 -11.24 24.01
CA LYS A 172 7.44 -12.30 24.55
C LYS A 172 8.92 -11.96 24.44
N PRO A 173 9.76 -12.42 25.39
CA PRO A 173 11.21 -12.27 25.28
C PRO A 173 11.74 -12.89 23.98
N PHE A 174 12.67 -12.20 23.34
CA PHE A 174 13.38 -12.72 22.18
C PHE A 174 14.73 -13.32 22.60
N THR A 175 15.28 -14.15 21.72
CA THR A 175 16.64 -14.70 21.86
C THR A 175 17.45 -14.38 20.60
N ARG A 176 18.69 -14.86 20.52
CA ARG A 176 19.48 -14.83 19.28
C ARG A 176 19.77 -16.25 18.81
N TYR A 177 19.84 -16.47 17.50
CA TYR A 177 20.20 -17.78 16.96
C TYR A 177 21.64 -18.15 17.38
N ALA A 178 21.80 -19.30 18.03
CA ALA A 178 23.10 -19.75 18.51
C ALA A 178 24.00 -20.37 17.42
N ARG A 179 23.39 -20.93 16.36
CA ARG A 179 24.07 -21.69 15.30
C ARG A 179 23.36 -21.52 13.95
N GLY A 180 24.01 -21.94 12.87
CA GLY A 180 23.49 -21.91 11.51
C GLY A 180 23.68 -20.55 10.81
N LYS A 181 23.12 -20.43 9.60
CA LYS A 181 23.24 -19.23 8.75
C LYS A 181 22.72 -17.93 9.37
N ASN A 182 21.88 -18.03 10.39
CA ASN A 182 21.31 -16.89 11.09
C ASN A 182 22.02 -16.61 12.43
N LYS A 183 23.16 -17.25 12.73
CA LYS A 183 23.86 -17.10 14.01
C LYS A 183 24.04 -15.62 14.37
N GLY A 184 23.68 -15.27 15.60
CA GLY A 184 23.76 -13.90 16.09
C GLY A 184 22.49 -13.09 15.85
N ARG A 185 21.68 -13.38 14.83
CA ARG A 185 20.45 -12.61 14.52
C ARG A 185 19.35 -12.82 15.55
N LEU A 186 18.45 -11.84 15.66
CA LEU A 186 17.23 -11.95 16.46
C LEU A 186 16.39 -13.17 16.10
N LYS A 187 15.98 -13.89 17.14
CA LYS A 187 15.09 -15.06 17.08
C LYS A 187 13.82 -14.77 17.91
N PRO A 188 12.70 -14.43 17.26
CA PRO A 188 11.45 -14.18 17.96
C PRO A 188 10.83 -15.48 18.52
N ALA A 189 10.00 -15.33 19.56
CA ALA A 189 9.32 -16.45 20.23
C ALA A 189 8.09 -17.00 19.46
N GLY A 190 7.83 -16.49 18.26
CA GLY A 190 6.69 -16.84 17.41
C GLY A 190 6.54 -15.84 16.26
N ILE A 191 5.35 -15.83 15.64
CA ILE A 191 4.96 -14.76 14.71
C ILE A 191 4.87 -13.46 15.52
N ILE A 192 5.48 -12.39 15.00
CA ILE A 192 5.54 -11.07 15.63
C ILE A 192 5.23 -9.98 14.58
N PRO A 193 4.88 -8.76 15.01
CA PRO A 193 4.73 -7.64 14.09
C PRO A 193 6.06 -7.31 13.42
N THR A 194 6.00 -6.99 12.13
CA THR A 194 7.18 -6.62 11.34
C THR A 194 6.86 -5.46 10.42
N ILE A 195 7.72 -4.44 10.39
CA ILE A 195 7.72 -3.45 9.32
C ILE A 195 8.26 -4.15 8.08
N ILE A 196 7.57 -4.02 6.94
CA ILE A 196 7.95 -4.65 5.69
C ILE A 196 8.35 -3.57 4.69
N VAL A 197 9.53 -3.73 4.09
CA VAL A 197 9.98 -2.89 2.97
C VAL A 197 10.23 -3.80 1.76
N LYS A 198 9.72 -3.39 0.60
CA LYS A 198 9.90 -4.14 -0.65
C LYS A 198 11.30 -3.88 -1.21
N ALA A 199 11.98 -4.93 -1.64
CA ALA A 199 13.35 -4.80 -2.14
C ALA A 199 13.42 -3.92 -3.40
N GLU A 200 12.37 -3.92 -4.23
CA GLU A 200 12.28 -3.04 -5.40
C GLU A 200 12.26 -1.54 -5.05
N ASP A 201 11.81 -1.20 -3.83
CA ASP A 201 11.65 0.18 -3.39
C ASP A 201 12.92 0.73 -2.74
N VAL A 202 13.75 -0.14 -2.15
CA VAL A 202 14.97 0.24 -1.44
C VAL A 202 15.88 1.19 -2.25
N PRO A 203 16.36 0.82 -3.46
CA PRO A 203 17.25 1.71 -4.21
C PRO A 203 16.56 3.01 -4.64
N ARG A 204 15.23 2.99 -4.84
CA ARG A 204 14.47 4.15 -5.28
C ARG A 204 14.29 5.16 -4.15
N LEU A 205 14.01 4.68 -2.94
CA LEU A 205 13.95 5.50 -1.73
C LEU A 205 15.32 6.09 -1.39
N GLN A 206 16.41 5.33 -1.58
CA GLN A 206 17.77 5.86 -1.40
C GLN A 206 18.08 7.02 -2.36
N ILE A 207 17.70 6.90 -3.64
CA ILE A 207 17.87 7.98 -4.62
C ILE A 207 17.09 9.22 -4.18
N TRP A 208 15.85 9.04 -3.75
CA TRP A 208 15.01 10.14 -3.27
C TRP A 208 15.62 10.83 -2.04
N GLU A 209 16.03 10.06 -1.02
CA GLU A 209 16.65 10.58 0.20
C GLU A 209 17.95 11.35 -0.11
N GLN A 210 18.78 10.84 -1.03
CA GLN A 210 20.00 11.52 -1.48
C GLN A 210 19.71 12.82 -2.25
N GLN A 211 18.63 12.85 -3.03
CA GLN A 211 18.26 14.02 -3.81
C GLN A 211 17.79 15.18 -2.93
N TYR A 212 16.90 14.90 -1.97
CA TYR A 212 16.28 15.94 -1.15
C TYR A 212 16.96 16.16 0.20
N HIS A 213 17.83 15.24 0.63
CA HIS A 213 18.48 15.26 1.95
C HIS A 213 17.47 15.27 3.10
N VAL A 214 16.30 14.66 2.88
CA VAL A 214 15.22 14.54 3.86
C VAL A 214 15.17 13.08 4.33
N PRO A 215 15.31 12.80 5.64
CA PRO A 215 15.33 11.43 6.14
C PRO A 215 13.97 10.76 5.94
N ILE A 216 14.00 9.49 5.56
CA ILE A 216 12.77 8.68 5.39
C ILE A 216 12.53 7.82 6.63
N TYR A 217 11.30 7.79 7.11
CA TYR A 217 10.82 6.82 8.10
C TYR A 217 9.76 5.93 7.47
N VAL A 218 9.87 4.62 7.70
CA VAL A 218 8.82 3.66 7.32
C VAL A 218 7.91 3.48 8.52
N VAL A 219 6.63 3.84 8.37
CA VAL A 219 5.58 3.64 9.37
C VAL A 219 4.72 2.48 8.91
N HIS A 220 4.59 1.45 9.74
CA HIS A 220 3.76 0.29 9.44
C HIS A 220 2.61 0.20 10.43
N LEU A 221 1.38 0.35 9.92
CA LEU A 221 0.17 0.23 10.71
C LEU A 221 -0.38 -1.19 10.68
N PHE A 222 -0.75 -1.65 11.86
CA PHE A 222 -1.51 -2.85 12.11
C PHE A 222 -2.92 -2.45 12.57
N TYR A 223 -3.79 -3.44 12.77
CA TYR A 223 -5.17 -3.19 13.18
C TYR A 223 -5.29 -2.44 14.52
N ASP A 224 -4.35 -2.67 15.45
CA ASP A 224 -4.39 -2.17 16.82
C ASP A 224 -3.20 -1.24 17.18
N ARG A 225 -2.13 -1.22 16.39
CA ARG A 225 -0.88 -0.49 16.69
C ARG A 225 -0.13 -0.07 15.44
N GLY A 226 0.70 0.97 15.54
CA GLY A 226 1.69 1.34 14.53
C GLY A 226 3.11 1.26 15.08
N TYR A 227 4.07 0.96 14.21
CA TYR A 227 5.50 1.04 14.51
C TYR A 227 6.22 1.81 13.42
N PHE A 228 7.35 2.43 13.75
CA PHE A 228 8.16 3.14 12.78
C PHE A 228 9.65 2.89 12.96
N VAL A 229 10.40 3.08 11.88
CA VAL A 229 11.86 2.98 11.87
C VAL A 229 12.44 3.86 10.78
N ARG A 230 13.61 4.45 11.05
CA ARG A 230 14.36 5.23 10.06
C ARG A 230 14.88 4.30 8.96
N PHE A 231 14.74 4.71 7.71
CA PHE A 231 15.03 3.88 6.55
C PHE A 231 16.51 3.47 6.49
N ASP A 232 17.44 4.38 6.79
CA ASP A 232 18.87 4.10 6.83
C ASP A 232 19.27 3.04 7.89
N ARG A 233 18.58 2.95 9.04
CA ARG A 233 18.78 1.89 10.04
C ARG A 233 18.47 0.52 9.46
N ILE A 234 17.46 0.42 8.60
CA ILE A 234 17.16 -0.82 7.87
C ILE A 234 18.37 -1.21 7.00
N LEU A 235 18.98 -0.23 6.31
CA LEU A 235 20.16 -0.46 5.48
C LEU A 235 21.38 -0.88 6.32
N GLU A 236 21.62 -0.24 7.46
CA GLU A 236 22.67 -0.61 8.42
C GLU A 236 22.50 -2.06 8.90
N TRP A 237 21.27 -2.48 9.21
CA TRP A 237 20.99 -3.84 9.64
C TRP A 237 21.10 -4.88 8.51
N LEU A 238 20.80 -4.51 7.28
CA LEU A 238 21.09 -5.36 6.12
C LEU A 238 22.60 -5.52 5.92
N ASN A 239 23.36 -4.43 6.00
CA ASN A 239 24.81 -4.43 5.81
C ASN A 239 25.55 -5.20 6.92
N SER A 240 25.10 -5.08 8.17
CA SER A 240 25.66 -5.81 9.31
C SER A 240 25.20 -7.28 9.39
N GLY A 241 24.21 -7.67 8.59
CA GLY A 241 23.65 -9.02 8.58
C GLY A 241 22.66 -9.33 9.72
N GLU A 242 22.22 -8.32 10.47
CA GLU A 242 21.13 -8.47 11.45
C GLU A 242 19.80 -8.80 10.73
N LEU A 243 19.56 -8.15 9.60
CA LEU A 243 18.44 -8.41 8.69
C LEU A 243 18.91 -9.09 7.40
N SER A 244 17.97 -9.69 6.68
CA SER A 244 18.21 -10.30 5.38
C SER A 244 17.00 -10.15 4.47
N MET A 245 17.22 -10.14 3.16
CA MET A 245 16.15 -10.26 2.19
C MET A 245 15.46 -11.63 2.31
N GLU A 246 14.14 -11.64 2.22
CA GLU A 246 13.29 -12.82 2.22
C GLU A 246 12.41 -12.83 0.97
N THR A 247 12.26 -14.02 0.37
CA THR A 247 11.29 -14.23 -0.70
C THR A 247 9.90 -14.45 -0.09
N GLN A 248 9.01 -13.48 -0.24
CA GLN A 248 7.59 -13.67 0.06
C GLN A 248 6.87 -14.19 -1.19
N ARG A 249 6.21 -15.33 -1.04
CA ARG A 249 5.37 -15.92 -2.09
C ARG A 249 3.92 -15.61 -1.79
N PHE A 250 3.23 -15.05 -2.77
CA PHE A 250 1.79 -14.86 -2.74
C PHE A 250 1.12 -15.95 -3.58
N THR A 251 -0.07 -16.35 -3.18
CA THR A 251 -0.95 -17.17 -4.02
C THR A 251 -2.11 -16.27 -4.42
N ASN A 252 -2.39 -16.19 -5.71
CA ASN A 252 -3.56 -15.49 -6.19
C ASN A 252 -4.83 -16.21 -5.69
N PRO A 253 -5.97 -15.52 -5.55
CA PRO A 253 -7.23 -16.14 -5.15
C PRO A 253 -7.67 -17.30 -6.05
N ASP A 254 -7.23 -17.31 -7.31
CA ASP A 254 -7.48 -18.37 -8.30
C ASP A 254 -6.54 -19.59 -8.16
N GLY A 255 -5.66 -19.60 -7.14
CA GLY A 255 -4.70 -20.67 -6.89
C GLY A 255 -3.42 -20.58 -7.74
N THR A 256 -3.30 -19.60 -8.64
CA THR A 256 -2.07 -19.39 -9.41
C THR A 256 -0.96 -18.78 -8.54
N ALA A 257 0.29 -19.13 -8.82
CA ALA A 257 1.42 -18.55 -8.11
C ALA A 257 1.56 -17.08 -8.52
N ALA A 258 1.41 -16.16 -7.56
CA ALA A 258 1.77 -14.77 -7.81
C ALA A 258 3.29 -14.62 -7.88
N THR A 259 3.74 -13.60 -8.61
CA THR A 259 5.17 -13.28 -8.71
C THR A 259 5.75 -13.09 -7.31
N PRO A 260 6.79 -13.86 -6.94
CA PRO A 260 7.41 -13.73 -5.63
C PRO A 260 8.03 -12.34 -5.49
N LYS A 261 7.88 -11.73 -4.31
CA LYS A 261 8.49 -10.45 -3.98
C LYS A 261 9.65 -10.65 -3.02
N GLN A 262 10.74 -9.94 -3.25
CA GLN A 262 11.82 -9.82 -2.28
C GLN A 262 11.43 -8.73 -1.30
N ILE A 263 11.50 -9.03 0.00
CA ILE A 263 11.15 -8.08 1.05
C ILE A 263 12.16 -8.14 2.19
N VAL A 264 12.25 -7.05 2.94
CA VAL A 264 12.91 -7.00 4.24
C VAL A 264 11.82 -6.96 5.31
N LYS A 265 11.94 -7.80 6.33
CA LYS A 265 11.09 -7.74 7.52
C LYS A 265 11.91 -7.24 8.69
N VAL A 266 11.53 -6.09 9.23
CA VAL A 266 12.12 -5.51 10.43
C VAL A 266 11.24 -5.89 11.62
N PRO A 267 11.70 -6.75 12.54
CA PRO A 267 10.98 -7.05 13.79
C PRO A 267 10.62 -5.78 14.54
N TYR A 268 9.37 -5.65 15.02
CA TYR A 268 8.94 -4.46 15.77
C TYR A 268 9.80 -4.16 17.01
N ILE A 269 10.48 -5.17 17.55
CA ILE A 269 11.41 -5.08 18.68
C ILE A 269 12.61 -4.19 18.36
N LEU A 270 12.97 -4.05 17.08
CA LEU A 270 14.01 -3.13 16.60
C LEU A 270 13.45 -1.73 16.29
N CYS A 271 12.14 -1.56 16.36
CA CYS A 271 11.44 -0.35 15.94
C CYS A 271 10.99 0.46 17.16
N GLN A 272 10.53 1.68 16.89
CA GLN A 272 9.82 2.49 17.87
C GLN A 272 8.31 2.34 17.66
N GLU A 273 7.53 2.48 18.73
CA GLU A 273 6.06 2.48 18.66
C GLU A 273 5.60 3.82 18.11
N PHE A 274 4.78 3.80 17.05
CA PHE A 274 4.15 5.00 16.48
C PHE A 274 2.93 5.42 17.29
N GLY A 275 2.11 4.45 17.71
CA GLY A 275 0.93 4.71 18.51
C GLY A 275 -0.08 3.56 18.51
N LEU A 276 -1.15 3.74 19.28
CA LEU A 276 -2.28 2.82 19.35
C LEU A 276 -3.34 3.20 18.31
N VAL A 277 -3.76 2.23 17.50
CA VAL A 277 -4.86 2.40 16.55
C VAL A 277 -6.18 2.08 17.26
N GLN A 278 -7.10 3.02 17.31
CA GLN A 278 -8.35 2.90 18.05
C GLN A 278 -9.56 2.96 17.11
N ASN A 279 -10.53 2.08 17.34
CA ASN A 279 -11.82 2.07 16.67
C ASN A 279 -11.82 1.96 15.12
N PRO A 280 -10.90 1.23 14.45
CA PRO A 280 -11.06 0.97 13.02
C PRO A 280 -12.16 -0.07 12.80
N THR A 281 -13.07 0.18 11.87
CA THR A 281 -14.06 -0.80 11.44
C THR A 281 -13.72 -1.34 10.05
N LEU A 282 -14.16 -2.56 9.76
CA LEU A 282 -14.09 -3.15 8.42
C LEU A 282 -15.46 -3.03 7.76
N ALA A 283 -15.52 -2.34 6.63
CA ALA A 283 -16.75 -2.14 5.86
C ALA A 283 -16.65 -2.82 4.49
N PRO A 284 -17.69 -3.58 4.07
CA PRO A 284 -17.76 -4.08 2.72
C PRO A 284 -18.05 -2.93 1.74
N ARG A 285 -17.34 -2.91 0.62
CA ARG A 285 -17.52 -1.98 -0.49
C ARG A 285 -17.77 -2.75 -1.79
N THR A 286 -18.56 -2.14 -2.67
CA THR A 286 -18.91 -2.70 -3.98
C THR A 286 -18.77 -1.65 -5.06
N PHE A 287 -18.33 -2.06 -6.24
CA PHE A 287 -18.50 -1.25 -7.45
C PHE A 287 -18.92 -2.17 -8.60
N VAL A 288 -19.61 -1.60 -9.58
CA VAL A 288 -20.02 -2.28 -10.81
C VAL A 288 -19.18 -1.69 -11.94
N ASP A 289 -18.45 -2.53 -12.66
CA ASP A 289 -17.67 -2.05 -13.80
C ASP A 289 -18.55 -1.73 -15.02
N LYS A 290 -17.96 -1.16 -16.07
CA LYS A 290 -18.66 -0.82 -17.32
C LYS A 290 -19.30 -2.01 -18.05
N ASN A 291 -18.89 -3.23 -17.72
CA ASN A 291 -19.42 -4.47 -18.29
C ASN A 291 -20.49 -5.12 -17.39
N GLY A 292 -20.89 -4.46 -16.29
CA GLY A 292 -21.87 -4.98 -15.34
C GLY A 292 -21.29 -5.95 -14.31
N LYS A 293 -19.97 -6.17 -14.26
CA LYS A 293 -19.35 -7.04 -13.27
C LYS A 293 -19.36 -6.39 -11.90
N VAL A 294 -20.01 -7.04 -10.93
CA VAL A 294 -19.99 -6.61 -9.52
C VAL A 294 -18.69 -7.09 -8.88
N MET A 295 -17.97 -6.17 -8.27
CA MET A 295 -16.72 -6.45 -7.56
C MET A 295 -16.85 -6.00 -6.10
N THR A 296 -16.54 -6.91 -5.18
CA THR A 296 -16.63 -6.68 -3.72
C THR A 296 -15.23 -6.61 -3.12
N HIS A 297 -15.00 -5.68 -2.19
CA HIS A 297 -13.78 -5.59 -1.40
C HIS A 297 -14.07 -5.09 0.01
N VAL A 298 -13.13 -5.22 0.93
CA VAL A 298 -13.26 -4.72 2.30
C VAL A 298 -12.32 -3.54 2.49
N THR A 299 -12.84 -2.46 3.08
CA THR A 299 -12.05 -1.26 3.42
C THR A 299 -12.09 -1.01 4.91
N PHE A 300 -11.08 -0.32 5.42
CA PHE A 300 -11.15 0.26 6.74
C PHE A 300 -11.98 1.54 6.72
N GLU A 301 -12.67 1.82 7.82
CA GLU A 301 -13.39 3.07 8.05
C GLU A 301 -13.15 3.56 9.48
N GLY A 302 -13.23 4.89 9.65
CA GLY A 302 -12.93 5.54 10.91
C GLY A 302 -11.49 5.25 11.36
N GLY A 303 -11.30 5.06 12.66
CA GLY A 303 -9.98 4.88 13.24
C GLY A 303 -9.33 6.21 13.63
N THR A 304 -8.65 6.20 14.76
CA THR A 304 -7.73 7.27 15.17
C THR A 304 -6.44 6.65 15.69
N ILE A 305 -5.36 7.43 15.71
CA ILE A 305 -4.10 7.01 16.32
C ILE A 305 -3.84 7.86 17.56
N MET A 306 -3.67 7.19 18.69
CA MET A 306 -3.06 7.81 19.86
C MET A 306 -1.55 7.68 19.73
N LEU A 307 -0.88 8.79 19.36
CA LEU A 307 0.56 8.80 19.14
C LEU A 307 1.34 8.43 20.42
N SER A 308 2.38 7.64 20.23
CA SER A 308 3.34 7.27 21.27
C SER A 308 4.27 8.45 21.57
N PRO A 309 4.73 8.63 22.84
CA PRO A 309 5.76 9.62 23.19
C PRO A 309 7.04 9.50 22.35
N GLN A 310 7.38 8.28 21.89
CA GLN A 310 8.57 8.02 21.07
C GLN A 310 8.57 8.80 19.76
N VAL A 311 7.38 9.12 19.21
CA VAL A 311 7.24 9.95 18.02
C VAL A 311 7.81 11.35 18.28
N PHE A 312 7.49 11.96 19.41
CA PHE A 312 7.98 13.29 19.76
C PHE A 312 9.44 13.26 20.20
N GLU A 313 9.87 12.22 20.90
CA GLU A 313 11.28 12.06 21.29
C GLU A 313 12.20 11.99 20.06
N GLU A 314 11.81 11.23 19.03
CA GLU A 314 12.58 11.07 17.80
C GLU A 314 12.37 12.25 16.83
N TRP A 315 11.14 12.74 16.68
CA TRP A 315 10.81 13.71 15.64
C TRP A 315 10.70 15.14 16.14
N SER A 316 10.94 15.46 17.40
CA SER A 316 11.00 16.86 17.88
C SER A 316 12.43 17.32 18.21
N SER A 317 13.43 16.44 18.08
CA SER A 317 14.84 16.67 18.39
C SER A 317 15.66 17.30 17.26
#